data_AF-A0A9D5H5R8-F1
#
_entry.id   AF-A0A9D5H5R8-F1
#
_cell.length_a   1.000
_cell.length_b   1.000
_cell.length_c   1.000
_cell.angle_alpha   90.00
_cell.angle_beta   90.00
_cell.angle_gamma   90.00
#
_symmetry.space_group_name_H-M   'P 1'
#
loop_
_entity.id
_entity.type
_entity.pdbx_description
1 polymer ?
#
loop_
_entity_poly.entity_id
_entity_poly.type
_entity_poly.pdbx_seq_one_letter_code
_entity_poly.pdbx_strand_id
1 'polypeptide(L)'
;MASLSLSFPLYSALDLSERRRQPPAARGLRSGSCPIFAVNREVLIPLEKPIGYTGADPYKISSTSDPLMAGELFGGHQSPSVNPRVTWEGCSVLLDINDGDRLVFARLSPAANLKIGDKKCSLRPLIGCPFGSQFRVEMGPNGPYLERCIHRPTLAANDMAVREKGNEQVESESKDNRALVDNNTAQSLSCEDIDAMRRDGATGNEIVEALIANSSTFGMKTVFSQEKYKRKKQKKYAPKVLLRRPFTRSICEAYFKKYPTRIGFLRIDALSLLLSLANISAYSDVLLVDMVGGLLTGAVAERLGGTGYICNTYFGGTSYPLDIARIFNFSSEFDSRIVQAPFSFLCSAENHDEEDRKLHESDQSSGIQSITKKDSLTKCDTSTGSTLVQEEQPLQNDNSSLDEELGNTKETLSSGHEGLHENNASINYKSVNPRKQASSDAIKMWREKGFNSLIVAAPELEVDDIVKKLLPLLSYSAPFAIYHQYLQPLATCMHTLQTSKMAIGLQISEPWLREYQVLPSRSHPQMQMSGFGGYILSGTRICNNSEACNGNQ
;
A
#
# COMPACT_ATOMS: atom_id res chain seq x y z
N MET A 1 -36.88 -28.71 37.93
CA MET A 1 -36.38 -28.52 39.31
C MET A 1 -34.94 -29.01 39.37
N ALA A 2 -33.98 -28.11 39.64
CA ALA A 2 -32.62 -28.45 40.06
C ALA A 2 -31.98 -27.13 40.56
N SER A 3 -31.59 -27.06 41.83
CA SER A 3 -30.97 -25.87 42.42
C SER A 3 -29.83 -26.27 43.34
N LEU A 4 -28.60 -25.96 42.92
CA LEU A 4 -27.40 -26.07 43.74
C LEU A 4 -26.62 -24.76 43.61
N SER A 5 -26.84 -23.85 44.57
CA SER A 5 -26.06 -22.63 44.75
C SER A 5 -24.84 -22.93 45.60
N LEU A 6 -23.64 -22.64 45.09
CA LEU A 6 -22.40 -22.63 45.87
C LEU A 6 -21.84 -21.21 45.93
N SER A 7 -21.50 -20.76 47.14
CA SER A 7 -21.11 -19.39 47.46
C SER A 7 -19.59 -19.27 47.62
N PHE A 8 -19.04 -18.14 47.17
CA PHE A 8 -17.64 -17.77 47.37
C PHE A 8 -17.45 -16.99 48.68
N PRO A 9 -16.40 -17.28 49.47
CA PRO A 9 -15.90 -16.37 50.49
C PRO A 9 -14.80 -15.44 49.94
N LEU A 10 -14.80 -14.18 50.38
CA LEU A 10 -13.63 -13.31 50.28
C LEU A 10 -12.58 -13.72 51.33
N TYR A 11 -11.31 -13.39 51.08
CA TYR A 11 -10.38 -13.04 52.16
C TYR A 11 -9.47 -11.88 51.73
N SER A 12 -9.08 -11.05 52.70
CA SER A 12 -8.43 -9.74 52.50
C SER A 12 -6.90 -9.78 52.63
N ALA A 13 -6.26 -8.68 52.24
CA ALA A 13 -4.82 -8.54 52.11
C ALA A 13 -4.01 -8.56 53.43
N LEU A 14 -2.73 -8.88 53.30
CA LEU A 14 -1.64 -8.43 54.16
C LEU A 14 -0.43 -8.03 53.28
N ASP A 15 0.47 -7.23 53.84
CA ASP A 15 1.28 -6.25 53.08
C ASP A 15 2.78 -6.60 52.93
N LEU A 16 3.46 -5.77 52.14
CA LEU A 16 4.87 -5.76 51.73
C LEU A 16 5.91 -5.93 52.86
N SER A 17 6.98 -6.67 52.60
CA SER A 17 8.36 -6.14 52.44
C SER A 17 9.46 -7.22 52.41
N GLU A 18 10.68 -6.82 52.01
CA GLU A 18 11.97 -7.55 52.01
C GLU A 18 12.00 -9.06 51.59
N ARG A 19 12.78 -9.52 50.60
CA ARG A 19 14.27 -9.45 50.54
C ARG A 19 14.81 -9.76 49.15
N ARG A 20 15.82 -9.01 48.71
CA ARG A 20 16.69 -9.42 47.59
C ARG A 20 17.54 -10.63 48.02
N ARG A 21 17.62 -11.67 47.19
CA ARG A 21 18.68 -12.69 47.25
C ARG A 21 19.27 -12.90 45.86
N GLN A 22 20.58 -12.71 45.74
CA GLN A 22 21.36 -13.09 44.56
C GLN A 22 21.69 -14.59 44.62
N PRO A 23 21.67 -15.33 43.50
CA PRO A 23 22.43 -16.57 43.37
C PRO A 23 23.95 -16.27 43.27
N PRO A 24 24.83 -17.21 43.65
CA PRO A 24 26.23 -16.91 43.93
C PRO A 24 27.14 -16.85 42.69
N ALA A 25 28.27 -16.15 42.84
CA ALA A 25 29.32 -16.08 41.83
C ALA A 25 30.22 -17.33 41.83
N ALA A 26 30.22 -18.09 40.74
CA ALA A 26 31.16 -19.19 40.51
C ALA A 26 32.34 -18.71 39.65
N ARG A 27 33.54 -18.64 40.23
CA ARG A 27 34.79 -18.46 39.47
C ARG A 27 35.29 -19.81 38.96
N GLY A 28 35.31 -19.99 37.64
CA GLY A 28 35.95 -21.14 37.00
C GLY A 28 36.45 -20.78 35.60
N LEU A 29 37.77 -20.68 35.43
CA LEU A 29 38.36 -20.50 34.10
C LEU A 29 38.36 -21.84 33.35
N ARG A 30 37.63 -21.88 32.23
CA ARG A 30 37.96 -22.66 31.02
C ARG A 30 37.24 -22.04 29.82
N SER A 31 37.85 -22.12 28.65
CA SER A 31 37.44 -21.40 27.44
C SER A 31 36.13 -21.95 26.87
N GLY A 32 35.02 -21.25 27.13
CA GLY A 32 33.74 -21.49 26.48
C GLY A 32 33.70 -20.87 25.09
N SER A 33 33.50 -21.69 24.06
CA SER A 33 33.24 -21.22 22.70
C SER A 33 31.91 -20.48 22.62
N CYS A 34 31.88 -19.30 22.01
CA CYS A 34 30.63 -18.70 21.59
C CYS A 34 29.95 -19.63 20.56
N PRO A 35 28.64 -19.91 20.65
CA PRO A 35 27.94 -20.62 19.59
C PRO A 35 27.88 -19.70 18.36
N ILE A 36 28.80 -19.93 17.42
CA ILE A 36 28.73 -19.35 16.08
C ILE A 36 27.43 -19.87 15.46
N PHE A 37 26.47 -18.99 15.23
CA PHE A 37 25.29 -19.30 14.42
C PHE A 37 25.77 -19.89 13.10
N ALA A 38 25.21 -21.04 12.71
CA ALA A 38 25.55 -21.71 11.47
C ALA A 38 25.08 -20.89 10.28
N VAL A 39 25.90 -19.92 9.87
CA VAL A 39 25.85 -19.35 8.53
C VAL A 39 26.07 -20.49 7.57
N ASN A 40 25.09 -20.77 6.71
CA ASN A 40 25.29 -21.66 5.56
C ASN A 40 26.46 -21.10 4.75
N ARG A 41 27.64 -21.71 4.90
CA ARG A 41 28.75 -21.53 3.97
C ARG A 41 28.45 -22.34 2.72
N GLU A 42 27.44 -21.88 1.99
CA GLU A 42 27.31 -22.18 0.57
C GLU A 42 28.59 -21.67 -0.09
N VAL A 43 29.49 -22.62 -0.40
CA VAL A 43 30.67 -22.35 -1.21
C VAL A 43 30.12 -21.89 -2.55
N LEU A 44 30.37 -20.63 -2.91
CA LEU A 44 30.06 -20.09 -4.22
C LEU A 44 30.96 -20.77 -5.25
N ILE A 45 30.55 -21.96 -5.70
CA ILE A 45 31.15 -22.65 -6.84
C ILE A 45 30.96 -21.75 -8.06
N PRO A 46 32.02 -21.29 -8.72
CA PRO A 46 31.88 -20.52 -9.95
C PRO A 46 31.29 -21.44 -11.02
N LEU A 47 30.03 -21.23 -11.38
CA LEU A 47 29.47 -21.80 -12.59
C LEU A 47 30.17 -21.15 -13.78
N GLU A 48 30.99 -21.92 -14.49
CA GLU A 48 31.58 -21.46 -15.75
C GLU A 48 30.45 -21.09 -16.72
N LYS A 49 30.58 -19.94 -17.37
CA LYS A 49 29.53 -19.44 -18.28
C LYS A 49 29.42 -20.39 -19.47
N PRO A 50 28.21 -20.90 -19.81
CA PRO A 50 28.05 -21.76 -20.96
C PRO A 50 28.49 -21.02 -22.23
N ILE A 51 29.36 -21.68 -23.01
CA ILE A 51 29.94 -21.14 -24.23
C ILE A 51 28.80 -20.85 -25.22
N GLY A 52 28.61 -19.57 -25.54
CA GLY A 52 27.48 -19.08 -26.35
C GLY A 52 26.58 -18.05 -25.66
N TYR A 53 26.72 -17.82 -24.34
CA TYR A 53 25.95 -16.77 -23.65
C TYR A 53 26.43 -15.35 -24.03
N THR A 54 25.88 -14.79 -25.10
CA THR A 54 26.02 -13.37 -25.44
C THR A 54 25.34 -12.53 -24.35
N GLY A 55 26.16 -11.82 -23.55
CA GLY A 55 25.72 -11.12 -22.33
C GLY A 55 24.90 -9.85 -22.54
N ALA A 56 23.86 -9.91 -23.38
CA ALA A 56 22.87 -8.86 -23.56
C ALA A 56 21.92 -8.82 -22.35
N ASP A 57 22.15 -7.85 -21.47
CA ASP A 57 21.15 -7.41 -20.49
C ASP A 57 19.90 -6.90 -21.25
N PRO A 58 18.71 -7.50 -21.05
CA PRO A 58 17.51 -7.16 -21.82
C PRO A 58 17.02 -5.72 -21.59
N TYR A 59 17.58 -4.99 -20.63
CA TYR A 59 17.29 -3.57 -20.40
C TYR A 59 18.31 -2.61 -21.05
N LYS A 60 19.45 -3.12 -21.55
CA LYS A 60 20.51 -2.37 -22.26
C LYS A 60 20.49 -2.60 -23.78
N ILE A 61 19.44 -2.11 -24.43
CA ILE A 61 19.54 -1.74 -25.85
C ILE A 61 20.17 -0.35 -25.90
N SER A 62 21.42 -0.26 -26.37
CA SER A 62 22.10 1.01 -26.62
C SER A 62 21.62 1.62 -27.93
N SER A 63 20.73 2.62 -27.85
CA SER A 63 20.21 3.35 -29.01
C SER A 63 21.30 4.23 -29.65
N THR A 64 22.08 3.64 -30.54
CA THR A 64 23.06 4.32 -31.40
C THR A 64 22.53 4.29 -32.83
N SER A 65 21.78 5.32 -33.22
CA SER A 65 21.27 5.51 -34.58
C SER A 65 20.98 7.00 -34.79
N ASP A 66 21.83 7.68 -35.55
CA ASP A 66 21.62 9.08 -35.92
C ASP A 66 20.40 9.24 -36.85
N PRO A 67 19.64 10.35 -36.73
CA PRO A 67 18.41 10.54 -37.50
C PRO A 67 18.70 11.05 -38.93
N LEU A 68 18.89 10.14 -39.88
CA LEU A 68 18.93 10.45 -41.31
C LEU A 68 17.97 9.57 -42.12
N MET A 69 16.90 10.21 -42.60
CA MET A 69 16.14 9.93 -43.83
C MET A 69 15.80 8.47 -44.18
N ALA A 70 14.60 8.03 -43.79
CA ALA A 70 13.81 7.04 -44.51
C ALA A 70 12.35 7.49 -44.54
N GLY A 71 11.70 7.37 -45.70
CA GLY A 71 10.37 7.94 -45.97
C GLY A 71 9.19 6.98 -45.77
N GLU A 72 8.02 7.60 -45.75
CA GLU A 72 6.65 7.09 -45.92
C GLU A 72 6.46 5.62 -46.37
N LEU A 73 5.67 4.85 -45.60
CA LEU A 73 4.33 4.37 -46.00
C LEU A 73 3.88 3.21 -45.08
N PHE A 74 2.88 3.45 -44.21
CA PHE A 74 1.78 2.52 -43.88
C PHE A 74 0.82 3.16 -42.86
N GLY A 75 -0.42 3.40 -43.28
CA GLY A 75 -1.44 4.10 -42.47
C GLY A 75 -2.10 3.21 -41.41
N GLY A 76 -1.40 2.96 -40.30
CA GLY A 76 -1.99 2.37 -39.09
C GLY A 76 -2.18 3.42 -38.01
N HIS A 77 -3.36 3.49 -37.38
CA HIS A 77 -3.67 4.44 -36.30
C HIS A 77 -3.03 3.99 -34.97
N GLN A 78 -1.70 3.94 -34.93
CA GLN A 78 -0.96 3.64 -33.70
C GLN A 78 -1.21 4.75 -32.67
N SER A 79 -1.75 4.39 -31.51
CA SER A 79 -1.66 5.26 -30.33
C SER A 79 -0.19 5.53 -30.02
N PRO A 80 0.22 6.76 -29.69
CA PRO A 80 1.63 7.08 -29.45
C PRO A 80 2.19 6.18 -28.34
N SER A 81 3.24 5.43 -28.64
CA SER A 81 3.81 4.44 -27.73
C SER A 81 4.48 5.14 -26.53
N VAL A 82 3.69 5.37 -25.48
CA VAL A 82 4.10 6.09 -24.28
C VAL A 82 5.29 5.36 -23.64
N ASN A 83 6.45 6.01 -23.64
CA ASN A 83 7.68 5.43 -23.10
C ASN A 83 7.53 5.20 -21.57
N PRO A 84 7.46 3.94 -21.08
CA PRO A 84 7.12 3.64 -19.69
C PRO A 84 8.24 3.99 -18.69
N ARG A 85 9.37 4.52 -19.17
CA ARG A 85 10.48 5.05 -18.36
C ARG A 85 10.29 6.54 -18.02
N VAL A 86 9.36 7.23 -18.68
CA VAL A 86 9.14 8.69 -18.62
C VAL A 86 7.70 8.99 -18.21
N THR A 87 7.47 10.12 -17.54
CA THR A 87 6.13 10.63 -17.20
C THR A 87 5.45 11.36 -18.35
N TRP A 88 4.11 11.35 -18.36
CA TRP A 88 3.29 12.05 -19.35
C TRP A 88 2.10 12.75 -18.70
N GLU A 89 1.42 13.62 -19.44
CA GLU A 89 0.20 14.25 -18.95
C GLU A 89 -0.90 13.21 -18.70
N GLY A 90 -1.58 13.31 -17.55
CA GLY A 90 -2.57 12.34 -17.10
C GLY A 90 -1.99 11.10 -16.41
N CYS A 91 -0.67 10.91 -16.31
CA CYS A 91 -0.11 9.76 -15.60
C CYS A 91 -0.19 9.93 -14.07
N SER A 92 -0.46 8.84 -13.37
CA SER A 92 -0.31 8.72 -11.92
C SER A 92 1.19 8.59 -11.57
N VAL A 93 1.64 9.24 -10.51
CA VAL A 93 3.02 9.18 -10.02
C VAL A 93 3.06 9.05 -8.51
N LEU A 94 4.13 8.43 -7.98
CA LEU A 94 4.42 8.43 -6.55
C LEU A 94 5.50 9.48 -6.27
N LEU A 95 5.17 10.46 -5.44
CA LEU A 95 6.09 11.48 -4.96
C LEU A 95 6.58 11.09 -3.58
N ASP A 96 7.87 10.79 -3.51
CA ASP A 96 8.55 10.31 -2.32
C ASP A 96 9.39 11.45 -1.73
N ILE A 97 8.90 12.01 -0.62
CA ILE A 97 9.42 13.24 -0.02
C ILE A 97 10.36 12.86 1.13
N ASN A 98 11.59 13.39 1.09
CA ASN A 98 12.63 13.19 2.09
C ASN A 98 12.92 11.71 2.41
N ASP A 99 13.16 10.89 1.38
CA ASP A 99 13.60 9.50 1.52
C ASP A 99 12.64 8.66 2.39
N GLY A 100 11.35 8.65 2.01
CA GLY A 100 10.30 7.87 2.64
C GLY A 100 9.54 8.55 3.78
N ASP A 101 9.86 9.79 4.19
CA ASP A 101 9.13 10.47 5.28
C ASP A 101 7.64 10.64 4.93
N ARG A 102 7.34 11.07 3.70
CA ARG A 102 5.97 11.25 3.21
C ARG A 102 5.83 10.78 1.77
N LEU A 103 4.98 9.77 1.57
CA LEU A 103 4.62 9.19 0.27
C LEU A 103 3.27 9.77 -0.19
N VAL A 104 3.20 10.29 -1.42
CA VAL A 104 1.98 10.92 -1.97
C VAL A 104 1.76 10.51 -3.42
N PHE A 105 0.57 9.99 -3.74
CA PHE A 105 0.14 9.82 -5.13
C PHE A 105 -0.41 11.13 -5.70
N ALA A 106 -0.03 11.44 -6.94
CA ALA A 106 -0.58 12.55 -7.70
C ALA A 106 -0.83 12.11 -9.15
N ARG A 107 -1.85 12.66 -9.81
CA ARG A 107 -2.03 12.53 -11.26
C ARG A 107 -1.52 13.81 -11.92
N LEU A 108 -0.58 13.69 -12.85
CA LEU A 108 0.05 14.86 -13.47
C LEU A 108 -0.89 15.56 -14.45
N SER A 109 -0.94 16.88 -14.37
CA SER A 109 -1.55 17.77 -15.36
C SER A 109 -0.89 19.15 -15.28
N PRO A 110 -1.06 20.03 -16.28
CA PRO A 110 -0.49 21.39 -16.26
C PRO A 110 -0.96 22.23 -15.05
N ALA A 111 -2.12 21.92 -14.48
CA ALA A 111 -2.70 22.57 -13.30
C ALA A 111 -2.45 21.81 -11.98
N ALA A 112 -1.80 20.64 -12.01
CA ALA A 112 -1.56 19.84 -10.81
C ALA A 112 -0.56 20.53 -9.86
N ASN A 113 -0.91 20.56 -8.57
CA ASN A 113 -0.13 21.21 -7.51
C ASN A 113 -0.08 20.32 -6.26
N LEU A 114 0.99 20.39 -5.47
CA LEU A 114 1.13 19.67 -4.20
C LEU A 114 1.66 20.59 -3.09
N LYS A 115 1.08 20.50 -1.89
CA LYS A 115 1.62 21.10 -0.65
C LYS A 115 2.77 20.22 -0.12
N ILE A 116 4.00 20.74 -0.13
CA ILE A 116 5.24 20.08 0.35
C ILE A 116 5.83 20.94 1.48
N GLY A 117 5.84 20.43 2.71
CA GLY A 117 5.89 21.30 3.89
C GLY A 117 4.71 22.29 3.79
N ASP A 118 4.97 23.58 3.92
CA ASP A 118 3.96 24.62 3.69
C ASP A 118 3.97 25.24 2.28
N LYS A 119 4.90 24.82 1.42
CA LYS A 119 5.04 25.32 0.05
C LYS A 119 4.07 24.62 -0.92
N LYS A 120 3.14 25.34 -1.56
CA LYS A 120 2.29 24.83 -2.65
C LYS A 120 3.03 24.91 -3.98
N CYS A 121 3.48 23.77 -4.51
CA CYS A 121 4.37 23.69 -5.66
C CYS A 121 3.64 23.10 -6.88
N SER A 122 3.87 23.64 -8.08
CA SER A 122 3.36 23.03 -9.32
C SER A 122 4.09 21.73 -9.65
N LEU A 123 3.34 20.73 -10.11
CA LEU A 123 3.87 19.45 -10.59
C LEU A 123 4.16 19.46 -12.11
N ARG A 124 3.89 20.55 -12.83
CA ARG A 124 4.18 20.67 -14.26
C ARG A 124 5.64 20.34 -14.65
N PRO A 125 6.69 20.72 -13.87
CA PRO A 125 8.08 20.36 -14.20
C PRO A 125 8.39 18.85 -14.18
N LEU A 126 7.48 18.02 -13.66
CA LEU A 126 7.67 16.57 -13.57
C LEU A 126 7.21 15.85 -14.84
N ILE A 127 6.47 16.49 -15.75
CA ILE A 127 6.01 15.91 -17.01
C ILE A 127 7.20 15.81 -17.98
N GLY A 128 7.34 14.69 -18.70
CA GLY A 128 8.48 14.45 -19.59
C GLY A 128 9.79 14.11 -18.87
N CYS A 129 9.77 13.91 -17.54
CA CYS A 129 10.94 13.49 -16.78
C CYS A 129 10.98 11.96 -16.60
N PRO A 130 12.16 11.33 -16.66
CA PRO A 130 12.30 9.92 -16.35
C PRO A 130 12.03 9.64 -14.86
N PHE A 131 11.36 8.52 -14.59
CA PHE A 131 11.21 8.01 -13.23
C PHE A 131 12.59 7.78 -12.58
N GLY A 132 12.67 8.05 -11.27
CA GLY A 132 13.94 8.14 -10.54
C GLY A 132 14.55 9.55 -10.55
N SER A 133 14.01 10.51 -11.30
CA SER A 133 14.44 11.91 -11.22
C SER A 133 14.21 12.49 -9.82
N GLN A 134 15.23 13.14 -9.27
CA GLN A 134 15.13 13.91 -8.04
C GLN A 134 14.83 15.39 -8.34
N PHE A 135 14.06 16.01 -7.46
CA PHE A 135 13.72 17.43 -7.47
C PHE A 135 13.93 18.02 -6.07
N ARG A 136 14.05 19.35 -6.00
CA ARG A 136 14.18 20.11 -4.75
C ARG A 136 13.17 21.27 -4.76
N VAL A 137 12.67 21.65 -3.58
CA VAL A 137 11.72 22.77 -3.45
C VAL A 137 12.43 24.09 -3.14
N GLU A 138 12.84 24.82 -4.17
CA GLU A 138 13.44 26.14 -4.05
C GLU A 138 12.39 27.27 -4.14
N MET A 139 12.82 28.51 -3.89
CA MET A 139 12.00 29.72 -3.99
C MET A 139 12.36 30.49 -5.26
N GLY A 140 11.37 31.05 -5.95
CA GLY A 140 11.57 31.94 -7.10
C GLY A 140 10.65 33.16 -7.03
N PRO A 141 10.77 34.11 -7.96
CA PRO A 141 9.96 35.33 -7.97
C PRO A 141 8.45 35.06 -8.08
N ASN A 142 8.08 33.94 -8.71
CA ASN A 142 6.69 33.49 -8.87
C ASN A 142 6.26 32.49 -7.76
N GLY A 143 6.97 32.46 -6.63
CA GLY A 143 6.72 31.54 -5.52
C GLY A 143 7.54 30.24 -5.57
N PRO A 144 7.19 29.22 -4.76
CA PRO A 144 7.95 27.99 -4.65
C PRO A 144 7.77 27.06 -5.85
N TYR A 145 8.86 26.47 -6.33
CA TYR A 145 8.86 25.60 -7.50
C TYR A 145 9.73 24.35 -7.29
N LEU A 146 9.54 23.36 -8.16
CA LEU A 146 10.33 22.12 -8.17
C LEU A 146 11.44 22.22 -9.21
N GLU A 147 12.65 22.52 -8.75
CA GLU A 147 13.85 22.44 -9.59
C GLU A 147 14.30 20.98 -9.70
N ARG A 148 14.71 20.55 -10.90
CA ARG A 148 15.21 19.18 -11.13
C ARG A 148 16.70 19.08 -10.77
N CYS A 149 17.04 18.16 -9.87
CA CYS A 149 18.41 17.90 -9.45
C CYS A 149 19.21 17.18 -10.57
N ILE A 150 19.62 17.92 -11.60
CA ILE A 150 20.46 17.40 -12.68
C ILE A 150 21.82 17.04 -12.09
N HIS A 151 22.04 15.75 -11.85
CA HIS A 151 23.35 15.18 -11.59
C HIS A 151 24.16 15.22 -12.90
N ARG A 152 24.70 16.41 -13.24
CA ARG A 152 25.77 16.49 -14.22
C ARG A 152 26.95 15.67 -13.69
N PRO A 153 27.57 14.78 -14.48
CA PRO A 153 28.90 14.28 -14.19
C PRO A 153 29.91 15.41 -14.45
N THR A 154 29.88 16.44 -13.59
CA THR A 154 31.04 17.30 -13.37
C THR A 154 32.16 16.44 -12.79
N LEU A 155 33.38 16.99 -12.74
CA LEU A 155 34.55 16.32 -12.16
C LEU A 155 34.43 16.05 -10.64
N ALA A 156 33.27 16.35 -10.05
CA ALA A 156 32.79 15.88 -8.74
C ALA A 156 32.44 14.37 -8.69
N ALA A 157 32.89 13.56 -9.66
CA ALA A 157 33.06 12.11 -9.46
C ALA A 157 33.90 11.81 -8.19
N ASN A 158 34.70 12.79 -7.75
CA ASN A 158 35.39 12.80 -6.46
C ASN A 158 34.48 12.56 -5.24
N ASP A 159 33.19 12.93 -5.22
CA ASP A 159 32.32 12.67 -4.06
C ASP A 159 32.06 11.17 -3.80
N MET A 160 32.29 10.33 -4.81
CA MET A 160 32.37 8.88 -4.65
C MET A 160 33.83 8.37 -4.61
N ALA A 161 34.75 8.95 -5.38
CA ALA A 161 36.16 8.48 -5.41
C ALA A 161 36.99 8.84 -4.15
N VAL A 162 36.60 9.87 -3.39
CA VAL A 162 37.17 10.21 -2.06
C VAL A 162 36.91 9.09 -1.03
N ARG A 163 36.05 8.11 -1.32
CA ARG A 163 35.82 6.94 -0.45
C ARG A 163 36.87 5.82 -0.61
N GLU A 164 37.73 5.85 -1.63
CA GLU A 164 38.79 4.84 -1.82
C GLU A 164 40.21 5.42 -1.86
N LYS A 165 40.38 6.75 -2.01
CA LYS A 165 41.65 7.43 -1.73
C LYS A 165 41.57 8.16 -0.39
N GLY A 166 41.73 7.38 0.68
CA GLY A 166 41.57 7.88 2.05
C GLY A 166 41.93 6.87 3.14
N ASN A 167 42.99 6.06 2.96
CA ASN A 167 43.61 5.34 4.08
C ASN A 167 44.63 6.22 4.82
N GLU A 168 44.40 7.53 4.78
CA GLU A 168 45.06 8.51 5.64
C GLU A 168 44.53 8.33 7.05
N GLN A 169 45.43 8.35 8.04
CA GLN A 169 45.04 8.33 9.44
C GLN A 169 44.44 9.70 9.78
N VAL A 170 43.12 9.84 9.57
CA VAL A 170 42.36 10.89 10.23
C VAL A 170 42.57 10.70 11.72
N GLU A 171 43.30 11.62 12.35
CA GLU A 171 43.40 11.69 13.81
C GLU A 171 41.98 11.94 14.35
N SER A 172 41.27 10.87 14.66
CA SER A 172 39.97 10.95 15.27
C SER A 172 40.16 11.37 16.72
N GLU A 173 40.30 12.69 16.94
CA GLU A 173 40.02 13.32 18.22
C GLU A 173 38.79 12.62 18.81
N SER A 174 38.94 11.99 19.98
CA SER A 174 37.89 11.17 20.59
C SER A 174 36.79 12.05 21.20
N LYS A 175 36.10 12.79 20.33
CA LYS A 175 35.00 13.68 20.66
C LYS A 175 33.89 12.86 21.32
N ASP A 176 33.39 13.37 22.42
CA ASP A 176 32.23 12.83 23.12
C ASP A 176 31.31 13.98 23.55
N ASN A 177 30.23 13.63 24.24
CA ASN A 177 29.21 14.57 24.68
C ASN A 177 29.38 15.05 26.12
N ARG A 178 30.49 14.75 26.83
CA ARG A 178 30.64 15.09 28.26
C ARG A 178 30.63 16.59 28.55
N ALA A 179 31.06 17.39 27.57
CA ALA A 179 31.11 18.85 27.64
C ALA A 179 29.97 19.54 26.87
N LEU A 180 29.01 18.78 26.31
CA LEU A 180 27.87 19.33 25.59
C LEU A 180 26.71 19.60 26.56
N VAL A 181 26.62 20.84 27.04
CA VAL A 181 25.49 21.32 27.83
C VAL A 181 24.34 21.75 26.91
N ASP A 182 23.12 21.26 27.17
CA ASP A 182 21.93 21.74 26.48
C ASP A 182 21.28 22.87 27.29
N ASN A 183 21.49 24.10 26.83
CA ASN A 183 20.97 25.32 27.42
C ASN A 183 20.16 26.17 26.41
N ASN A 184 19.78 25.57 25.27
CA ASN A 184 19.17 26.24 24.11
C ASN A 184 19.94 27.40 23.45
N THR A 185 21.09 27.86 23.97
CA THR A 185 21.91 28.93 23.34
C THR A 185 22.85 28.44 22.22
N ALA A 186 22.75 27.15 21.86
CA ALA A 186 23.66 26.45 20.95
C ALA A 186 23.51 26.79 19.44
N GLN A 187 22.74 27.83 19.12
CA GLN A 187 22.47 28.36 17.78
C GLN A 187 22.22 29.88 17.89
N SER A 188 22.94 30.70 17.11
CA SER A 188 22.77 32.16 17.12
C SER A 188 21.74 32.69 16.11
N LEU A 189 21.39 31.93 15.06
CA LEU A 189 20.33 32.31 14.12
C LEU A 189 18.94 32.13 14.75
N SER A 190 18.16 33.20 14.75
CA SER A 190 16.74 33.23 15.14
C SER A 190 15.83 32.59 14.07
N CYS A 191 14.52 32.55 14.31
CA CYS A 191 13.56 32.14 13.27
C CYS A 191 13.43 33.23 12.20
N GLU A 192 13.47 34.48 12.65
CA GLU A 192 13.33 35.72 11.90
C GLU A 192 14.47 35.90 10.90
N ASP A 193 15.71 35.56 11.29
CA ASP A 193 16.89 35.54 10.39
C ASP A 193 16.72 34.49 9.27
N ILE A 194 16.23 33.30 9.62
CA ILE A 194 16.01 32.21 8.67
C ILE A 194 14.91 32.58 7.67
N ASP A 195 13.87 33.28 8.12
CA ASP A 195 12.81 33.81 7.27
C ASP A 195 13.20 35.12 6.55
N ALA A 196 14.29 35.79 6.94
CA ALA A 196 14.98 36.79 6.11
C ALA A 196 15.73 36.11 4.95
N MET A 197 16.62 35.17 5.25
CA MET A 197 17.35 34.39 4.22
C MET A 197 16.41 33.80 3.15
N ARG A 198 15.24 33.28 3.56
CA ARG A 198 14.20 32.76 2.65
C ARG A 198 13.54 33.80 1.76
N ARG A 199 13.39 35.05 2.22
CA ARG A 199 12.87 36.19 1.43
C ARG A 199 13.92 36.72 0.47
N ASP A 200 15.18 36.71 0.89
CA ASP A 200 16.33 37.13 0.09
C ASP A 200 16.73 36.08 -0.98
N GLY A 201 16.03 34.94 -1.01
CA GLY A 201 16.16 33.91 -2.04
C GLY A 201 17.22 32.83 -1.76
N ALA A 202 17.81 32.80 -0.56
CA ALA A 202 18.84 31.83 -0.20
C ALA A 202 18.32 30.39 -0.33
N THR A 203 19.13 29.50 -0.92
CA THR A 203 18.72 28.12 -1.18
C THR A 203 18.59 27.31 0.10
N GLY A 204 17.84 26.22 0.03
CA GLY A 204 17.72 25.30 1.15
C GLY A 204 19.07 24.73 1.66
N ASN A 205 20.13 24.76 0.84
CA ASN A 205 21.48 24.35 1.24
C ASN A 205 22.19 25.46 2.02
N GLU A 206 22.19 26.70 1.53
CA GLU A 206 22.82 27.86 2.21
C GLU A 206 22.27 28.05 3.63
N ILE A 207 20.96 27.89 3.82
CA ILE A 207 20.33 27.94 5.14
C ILE A 207 20.88 26.83 6.07
N VAL A 208 21.15 25.63 5.54
CA VAL A 208 21.74 24.53 6.33
C VAL A 208 23.20 24.84 6.69
N GLU A 209 23.96 25.46 5.79
CA GLU A 209 25.36 25.82 6.00
C GLU A 209 25.51 26.99 6.99
N ALA A 210 24.67 28.02 6.87
CA ALA A 210 24.56 29.09 7.85
C ALA A 210 24.19 28.57 9.25
N LEU A 211 23.26 27.61 9.34
CA LEU A 211 22.87 26.93 10.58
C LEU A 211 23.96 26.00 11.16
N ILE A 212 24.99 25.65 10.38
CA ILE A 212 26.17 24.92 10.85
C ILE A 212 27.21 25.91 11.38
N ALA A 213 27.51 26.97 10.63
CA ALA A 213 28.44 28.03 11.03
C ALA A 213 28.01 28.74 12.32
N ASN A 214 26.71 28.99 12.48
CA ASN A 214 26.11 29.64 13.66
C ASN A 214 25.81 28.68 14.84
N SER A 215 26.38 27.47 14.86
CA SER A 215 26.18 26.51 15.96
C SER A 215 27.48 26.24 16.72
N SER A 216 27.66 26.93 17.84
CA SER A 216 28.81 26.79 18.77
C SER A 216 29.14 25.34 19.13
N THR A 217 28.12 24.49 19.30
CA THR A 217 28.29 23.07 19.65
C THR A 217 28.56 22.15 18.46
N PHE A 218 28.57 22.62 17.20
CA PHE A 218 28.71 21.73 16.04
C PHE A 218 30.12 21.12 15.90
N GLY A 219 31.17 21.91 16.04
CA GLY A 219 32.56 21.43 15.92
C GLY A 219 32.98 20.40 16.98
N MET A 220 32.34 20.44 18.16
CA MET A 220 32.56 19.52 19.28
C MET A 220 31.83 18.18 19.13
N LYS A 221 30.79 18.09 18.29
CA LYS A 221 30.00 16.86 18.11
C LYS A 221 30.78 15.79 17.35
N THR A 222 30.52 14.52 17.68
CA THR A 222 31.02 13.37 16.89
C THR A 222 30.58 13.44 15.44
N VAL A 223 31.38 12.88 14.52
CA VAL A 223 31.10 12.85 13.07
C VAL A 223 29.69 12.30 12.78
N PHE A 224 29.26 11.24 13.47
CA PHE A 224 27.90 10.70 13.34
C PHE A 224 26.81 11.65 13.82
N SER A 225 27.07 12.43 14.88
CA SER A 225 26.12 13.44 15.39
C SER A 225 26.07 14.67 14.49
N GLN A 226 27.20 15.08 13.92
CA GLN A 226 27.28 16.10 12.88
C GLN A 226 26.49 15.68 11.63
N GLU A 227 26.66 14.45 11.13
CA GLU A 227 25.92 13.96 9.98
C GLU A 227 24.41 13.83 10.28
N LYS A 228 24.04 13.35 11.48
CA LYS A 228 22.64 13.29 11.95
C LYS A 228 22.01 14.70 12.00
N TYR A 229 22.77 15.71 12.43
CA TYR A 229 22.35 17.11 12.41
C TYR A 229 22.19 17.63 10.98
N LYS A 230 23.19 17.43 10.09
CA LYS A 230 23.12 17.82 8.67
C LYS A 230 21.88 17.23 8.00
N ARG A 231 21.63 15.91 8.14
CA ARG A 231 20.43 15.25 7.60
C ARG A 231 19.12 15.81 8.18
N LYS A 232 19.02 16.04 9.50
CA LYS A 232 17.83 16.65 10.13
C LYS A 232 17.55 18.07 9.62
N LYS A 233 18.59 18.87 9.40
CA LYS A 233 18.47 20.23 8.86
C LYS A 233 18.12 20.21 7.36
N GLN A 234 18.78 19.39 6.55
CA GLN A 234 18.45 19.20 5.13
C GLN A 234 16.97 18.82 4.94
N LYS A 235 16.45 17.84 5.68
CA LYS A 235 15.03 17.45 5.61
C LYS A 235 14.04 18.59 5.93
N LYS A 236 14.42 19.57 6.77
CA LYS A 236 13.58 20.74 7.11
C LYS A 236 13.72 21.91 6.13
N TYR A 237 14.93 22.18 5.62
CA TYR A 237 15.23 23.42 4.87
C TYR A 237 15.47 23.20 3.36
N ALA A 238 16.00 22.05 2.96
CA ALA A 238 16.19 21.61 1.57
C ALA A 238 15.40 20.32 1.27
N PRO A 239 14.05 20.33 1.37
CA PRO A 239 13.26 19.13 1.15
C PRO A 239 13.41 18.62 -0.29
N LYS A 240 13.63 17.31 -0.41
CA LYS A 240 13.84 16.60 -1.69
C LYS A 240 12.60 15.79 -2.04
N VAL A 241 12.33 15.69 -3.34
CA VAL A 241 11.24 14.88 -3.90
C VAL A 241 11.80 13.93 -4.95
N LEU A 242 11.66 12.63 -4.72
CA LEU A 242 12.00 11.59 -5.68
C LEU A 242 10.74 11.19 -6.46
N LEU A 243 10.81 11.27 -7.79
CA LEU A 243 9.73 10.89 -8.71
C LEU A 243 9.73 9.38 -8.95
N ARG A 244 8.99 8.62 -8.14
CA ARG A 244 8.86 7.15 -8.27
C ARG A 244 7.74 6.77 -9.24
N ARG A 245 7.97 5.73 -10.04
CA ARG A 245 6.92 5.04 -10.80
C ARG A 245 5.98 4.35 -9.80
N PRO A 246 4.65 4.39 -10.00
CA PRO A 246 3.74 3.49 -9.32
C PRO A 246 3.82 2.08 -9.94
N PHE A 247 3.99 1.09 -9.07
CA PHE A 247 3.97 -0.35 -9.33
C PHE A 247 3.66 -1.09 -8.02
N THR A 248 3.28 -2.37 -8.06
CA THR A 248 2.70 -3.15 -6.93
C THR A 248 3.37 -2.85 -5.60
N ARG A 249 4.70 -2.98 -5.55
CA ARG A 249 5.50 -2.75 -4.33
C ARG A 249 5.37 -1.34 -3.79
N SER A 250 5.61 -0.33 -4.62
CA SER A 250 5.53 1.08 -4.20
C SER A 250 4.11 1.51 -3.79
N ILE A 251 3.08 0.88 -4.36
CA ILE A 251 1.68 1.18 -4.05
C ILE A 251 1.32 0.56 -2.71
N CYS A 252 1.65 -0.72 -2.49
CA CYS A 252 1.48 -1.38 -1.21
C CYS A 252 2.29 -0.70 -0.09
N GLU A 253 3.57 -0.37 -0.29
CA GLU A 253 4.41 0.38 0.67
C GLU A 253 3.75 1.70 1.09
N ALA A 254 3.24 2.49 0.14
CA ALA A 254 2.63 3.79 0.42
C ALA A 254 1.26 3.69 1.08
N TYR A 255 0.41 2.75 0.67
CA TYR A 255 -0.89 2.53 1.30
C TYR A 255 -0.75 1.91 2.69
N PHE A 256 0.15 0.93 2.89
CA PHE A 256 0.40 0.35 4.20
C PHE A 256 0.93 1.38 5.21
N LYS A 257 1.81 2.30 4.77
CA LYS A 257 2.34 3.36 5.65
C LYS A 257 1.34 4.46 6.02
N LYS A 258 0.32 4.72 5.19
CA LYS A 258 -0.57 5.89 5.34
C LYS A 258 -2.05 5.56 5.58
N TYR A 259 -2.54 4.47 5.01
CA TYR A 259 -3.95 4.04 5.03
C TYR A 259 -4.07 2.50 5.12
N PRO A 260 -3.43 1.83 6.10
CA PRO A 260 -3.34 0.37 6.14
C PRO A 260 -4.73 -0.32 6.21
N THR A 261 -5.70 0.29 6.88
CA THR A 261 -7.10 -0.17 6.94
C THR A 261 -7.73 -0.33 5.55
N ARG A 262 -7.49 0.62 4.63
CA ARG A 262 -8.03 0.61 3.26
C ARG A 262 -7.50 -0.56 2.41
N ILE A 263 -6.42 -1.21 2.84
CA ILE A 263 -5.86 -2.41 2.19
C ILE A 263 -5.89 -3.64 3.11
N GLY A 264 -6.76 -3.65 4.14
CA GLY A 264 -6.91 -4.79 5.06
C GLY A 264 -5.64 -5.16 5.82
N PHE A 265 -4.77 -4.17 6.10
CA PHE A 265 -3.43 -4.34 6.68
C PHE A 265 -2.46 -5.23 5.88
N LEU A 266 -2.71 -5.43 4.58
CA LEU A 266 -1.87 -6.23 3.69
C LEU A 266 -0.49 -5.59 3.49
N ARG A 267 0.55 -6.18 4.08
CA ARG A 267 1.95 -5.73 3.95
C ARG A 267 2.60 -6.32 2.67
N ILE A 268 3.66 -5.70 2.17
CA ILE A 268 4.23 -6.05 0.85
C ILE A 268 4.85 -7.46 0.79
N ASP A 269 5.42 -7.95 1.88
CA ASP A 269 5.88 -9.33 2.01
C ASP A 269 4.72 -10.33 1.96
N ALA A 270 3.60 -10.03 2.63
CA ALA A 270 2.37 -10.80 2.53
C ALA A 270 1.78 -10.76 1.10
N LEU A 271 1.67 -9.60 0.46
CA LEU A 271 1.22 -9.50 -0.93
C LEU A 271 2.12 -10.28 -1.89
N SER A 272 3.45 -10.21 -1.70
CA SER A 272 4.42 -10.94 -2.53
C SER A 272 4.30 -12.46 -2.35
N LEU A 273 4.09 -12.93 -1.12
CA LEU A 273 3.87 -14.34 -0.79
C LEU A 273 2.51 -14.82 -1.34
N LEU A 274 1.45 -14.03 -1.20
CA LEU A 274 0.10 -14.33 -1.69
C LEU A 274 0.08 -14.54 -3.22
N LEU A 275 0.67 -13.61 -3.98
CA LEU A 275 0.81 -13.72 -5.44
C LEU A 275 1.66 -14.91 -5.89
N SER A 276 2.59 -15.35 -5.04
CA SER A 276 3.49 -16.48 -5.34
C SER A 276 2.81 -17.82 -5.02
N LEU A 277 2.09 -17.93 -3.90
CA LEU A 277 1.32 -19.11 -3.52
C LEU A 277 0.12 -19.33 -4.45
N ALA A 278 -0.48 -18.27 -4.99
CA ALA A 278 -1.49 -18.34 -6.05
C ALA A 278 -0.90 -18.55 -7.46
N ASN A 279 0.43 -18.72 -7.61
CA ASN A 279 1.13 -18.94 -8.88
C ASN A 279 0.81 -17.91 -10.00
N ILE A 280 0.63 -16.63 -9.65
CA ILE A 280 0.20 -15.61 -10.61
C ILE A 280 1.27 -15.39 -11.68
N SER A 281 0.96 -15.82 -12.90
CA SER A 281 1.88 -15.93 -14.03
C SER A 281 1.15 -15.69 -15.36
N ALA A 282 1.88 -15.21 -16.38
CA ALA A 282 1.35 -14.89 -17.70
C ALA A 282 0.48 -16.02 -18.29
N TYR A 283 -0.52 -15.64 -19.08
CA TYR A 283 -1.55 -16.50 -19.68
C TYR A 283 -2.49 -17.24 -18.72
N SER A 284 -2.37 -17.05 -17.41
CA SER A 284 -3.34 -17.59 -16.43
C SER A 284 -4.65 -16.79 -16.44
N ASP A 285 -5.78 -17.48 -16.41
CA ASP A 285 -7.08 -16.90 -16.09
C ASP A 285 -7.32 -17.00 -14.57
N VAL A 286 -7.38 -15.84 -13.91
CA VAL A 286 -7.37 -15.71 -12.45
C VAL A 286 -8.74 -15.30 -11.93
N LEU A 287 -9.30 -16.10 -11.02
CA LEU A 287 -10.47 -15.74 -10.22
C LEU A 287 -10.01 -14.92 -9.01
N LEU A 288 -10.62 -13.76 -8.83
CA LEU A 288 -10.19 -12.76 -7.85
C LEU A 288 -11.38 -12.30 -7.01
N VAL A 289 -11.17 -12.10 -5.70
CA VAL A 289 -12.02 -11.23 -4.88
C VAL A 289 -11.16 -10.15 -4.24
N ASP A 290 -11.33 -8.91 -4.69
CA ASP A 290 -10.60 -7.74 -4.19
C ASP A 290 -11.55 -6.77 -3.46
N MET A 291 -11.49 -6.80 -2.12
CA MET A 291 -12.08 -5.77 -1.26
C MET A 291 -11.00 -4.82 -0.69
N VAL A 292 -9.75 -4.93 -1.14
CA VAL A 292 -8.61 -4.09 -0.72
C VAL A 292 -8.39 -2.92 -1.69
N GLY A 293 -9.51 -2.35 -2.15
CA GLY A 293 -9.59 -1.12 -2.97
C GLY A 293 -9.05 -1.22 -4.39
N GLY A 294 -8.81 -2.42 -4.93
CA GLY A 294 -8.19 -2.62 -6.23
C GLY A 294 -6.68 -2.87 -6.18
N LEU A 295 -6.08 -2.97 -4.99
CA LEU A 295 -4.64 -3.25 -4.84
C LEU A 295 -4.29 -4.64 -5.38
N LEU A 296 -5.11 -5.64 -5.10
CA LEU A 296 -4.86 -7.02 -5.50
C LEU A 296 -5.11 -7.21 -7.00
N THR A 297 -6.15 -6.57 -7.54
CA THR A 297 -6.47 -6.49 -8.98
C THR A 297 -5.28 -5.91 -9.76
N GLY A 298 -4.73 -4.79 -9.31
CA GLY A 298 -3.56 -4.19 -9.94
C GLY A 298 -2.30 -5.04 -9.78
N ALA A 299 -2.11 -5.69 -8.63
CA ALA A 299 -0.97 -6.57 -8.41
C ALA A 299 -0.98 -7.82 -9.30
N VAL A 300 -2.16 -8.41 -9.53
CA VAL A 300 -2.34 -9.52 -10.48
C VAL A 300 -2.13 -9.01 -11.91
N ALA A 301 -2.70 -7.86 -12.29
CA ALA A 301 -2.54 -7.29 -13.64
C ALA A 301 -1.08 -6.97 -13.99
N GLU A 302 -0.30 -6.42 -13.04
CA GLU A 302 1.14 -6.17 -13.19
C GLU A 302 1.92 -7.49 -13.41
N ARG A 303 1.50 -8.58 -12.76
CA ARG A 303 2.10 -9.93 -12.89
C ARG A 303 1.69 -10.68 -14.16
N LEU A 304 0.48 -10.44 -14.68
CA LEU A 304 -0.01 -11.05 -15.93
C LEU A 304 0.50 -10.35 -17.19
N GLY A 305 0.92 -9.09 -17.10
CA GLY A 305 1.58 -8.38 -18.21
C GLY A 305 0.69 -8.15 -19.45
N GLY A 306 -0.64 -8.10 -19.29
CA GLY A 306 -1.60 -7.96 -20.41
C GLY A 306 -2.02 -9.28 -21.09
N THR A 307 -1.56 -10.43 -20.57
CA THR A 307 -1.94 -11.77 -21.03
C THR A 307 -2.91 -12.46 -20.05
N GLY A 308 -3.64 -13.48 -20.49
CA GLY A 308 -4.70 -14.12 -19.68
C GLY A 308 -5.83 -13.14 -19.32
N TYR A 309 -6.63 -13.48 -18.31
CA TYR A 309 -7.71 -12.64 -17.79
C TYR A 309 -7.73 -12.58 -16.26
N ILE A 310 -8.34 -11.50 -15.74
CA ILE A 310 -8.67 -11.34 -14.32
C ILE A 310 -10.16 -11.18 -14.20
N CYS A 311 -10.84 -12.15 -13.61
CA CYS A 311 -12.25 -12.06 -13.25
C CYS A 311 -12.37 -11.67 -11.78
N ASN A 312 -12.50 -10.36 -11.50
CA ASN A 312 -12.79 -9.88 -10.15
C ASN A 312 -14.29 -10.09 -9.84
N THR A 313 -14.60 -11.14 -9.10
CA THR A 313 -15.95 -11.51 -8.72
C THR A 313 -16.40 -10.83 -7.43
N TYR A 314 -17.69 -10.53 -7.35
CA TYR A 314 -18.31 -9.86 -6.21
C TYR A 314 -19.63 -10.51 -5.82
N PHE A 315 -19.98 -10.38 -4.54
CA PHE A 315 -21.22 -10.90 -3.96
C PHE A 315 -22.21 -9.76 -3.75
N GLY A 316 -23.44 -9.92 -4.24
CA GLY A 316 -24.47 -8.88 -4.26
C GLY A 316 -24.51 -8.08 -5.57
N GLY A 317 -25.30 -7.00 -5.60
CA GLY A 317 -25.59 -6.25 -6.83
C GLY A 317 -24.51 -5.27 -7.28
N THR A 318 -23.51 -4.94 -6.45
CA THR A 318 -22.53 -3.88 -6.71
C THR A 318 -21.09 -4.37 -6.61
N SER A 319 -20.28 -4.01 -7.62
CA SER A 319 -18.84 -4.27 -7.70
C SER A 319 -18.04 -3.50 -6.64
N TYR A 320 -17.05 -4.14 -6.00
CA TYR A 320 -16.13 -3.47 -5.07
C TYR A 320 -15.26 -2.37 -5.76
N PRO A 321 -14.81 -1.33 -5.04
CA PRO A 321 -14.06 -0.21 -5.64
C PRO A 321 -12.67 -0.59 -6.16
N LEU A 322 -12.33 -0.13 -7.36
CA LEU A 322 -11.04 -0.38 -8.05
C LEU A 322 -10.15 0.87 -8.18
N ASP A 323 -10.27 1.83 -7.26
CA ASP A 323 -9.51 3.09 -7.31
C ASP A 323 -8.00 2.89 -7.37
N ILE A 324 -7.47 1.93 -6.61
CA ILE A 324 -6.02 1.70 -6.49
C ILE A 324 -5.46 1.11 -7.79
N ALA A 325 -6.23 0.30 -8.52
CA ALA A 325 -5.81 -0.22 -9.82
C ALA A 325 -5.54 0.91 -10.85
N ARG A 326 -6.28 2.02 -10.78
CA ARG A 326 -6.10 3.20 -11.65
C ARG A 326 -4.79 3.98 -11.39
N ILE A 327 -4.06 3.64 -10.33
CA ILE A 327 -2.78 4.26 -9.96
C ILE A 327 -1.60 3.62 -10.74
N PHE A 328 -1.73 2.37 -11.21
CA PHE A 328 -0.66 1.61 -11.86
C PHE A 328 -0.25 2.10 -13.26
N ASN A 329 -1.03 2.98 -13.89
CA ASN A 329 -0.86 3.43 -15.29
C ASN A 329 -0.90 2.30 -16.33
N PHE A 330 -1.87 1.40 -16.19
CA PHE A 330 -2.15 0.37 -17.18
C PHE A 330 -2.52 0.94 -18.55
N SER A 331 -2.17 0.20 -19.62
CA SER A 331 -2.62 0.50 -20.98
C SER A 331 -4.03 -0.05 -21.22
N SER A 332 -4.64 0.34 -22.34
CA SER A 332 -5.92 -0.21 -22.80
C SER A 332 -5.91 -1.75 -22.98
N GLU A 333 -4.74 -2.36 -23.12
CA GLU A 333 -4.56 -3.82 -23.24
C GLU A 333 -4.76 -4.49 -21.88
N PHE A 334 -4.09 -3.99 -20.83
CA PHE A 334 -4.30 -4.44 -19.45
C PHE A 334 -5.75 -4.17 -19.00
N ASP A 335 -6.28 -2.97 -19.28
CA ASP A 335 -7.68 -2.63 -19.05
C ASP A 335 -8.67 -3.47 -19.88
N SER A 336 -8.22 -4.29 -20.84
CA SER A 336 -9.06 -5.27 -21.56
C SER A 336 -9.06 -6.68 -20.93
N ARG A 337 -8.07 -6.98 -20.08
CA ARG A 337 -7.97 -8.26 -19.36
C ARG A 337 -8.59 -8.22 -17.97
N ILE A 338 -8.66 -7.03 -17.36
CA ILE A 338 -9.38 -6.79 -16.11
C ILE A 338 -10.88 -6.72 -16.42
N VAL A 339 -11.64 -7.72 -15.96
CA VAL A 339 -13.09 -7.76 -16.05
C VAL A 339 -13.73 -8.07 -14.70
N GLN A 340 -15.01 -7.75 -14.57
CA GLN A 340 -15.82 -8.05 -13.38
C GLN A 340 -16.97 -8.98 -13.75
N ALA A 341 -17.48 -9.73 -12.76
CA ALA A 341 -18.71 -10.51 -12.89
C ALA A 341 -19.34 -10.68 -11.51
N PRO A 342 -20.67 -10.60 -11.35
CA PRO A 342 -21.31 -11.02 -10.12
C PRO A 342 -21.19 -12.54 -9.98
N PHE A 343 -20.96 -13.04 -8.76
CA PHE A 343 -20.77 -14.48 -8.51
C PHE A 343 -21.89 -15.36 -9.10
N SER A 344 -23.14 -14.88 -9.08
CA SER A 344 -24.29 -15.57 -9.68
C SER A 344 -24.10 -15.90 -11.17
N PHE A 345 -23.53 -15.00 -11.98
CA PHE A 345 -23.37 -15.22 -13.42
C PHE A 345 -22.27 -16.25 -13.75
N LEU A 346 -21.30 -16.43 -12.86
CA LEU A 346 -20.29 -17.49 -12.98
C LEU A 346 -20.88 -18.87 -12.69
N CYS A 347 -21.88 -18.96 -11.81
CA CYS A 347 -22.52 -20.23 -11.41
C CYS A 347 -23.77 -20.60 -12.21
N SER A 348 -24.54 -19.64 -12.74
CA SER A 348 -25.72 -19.93 -13.54
C SER A 348 -25.34 -20.58 -14.88
N ALA A 349 -25.80 -21.80 -15.10
CA ALA A 349 -26.00 -22.32 -16.44
C ALA A 349 -27.10 -21.50 -17.16
N GLU A 350 -26.99 -21.36 -18.48
CA GLU A 350 -27.94 -20.56 -19.26
C GLU A 350 -29.35 -21.17 -19.28
N ASN A 351 -30.34 -20.35 -18.91
CA ASN A 351 -31.77 -20.54 -19.14
C ASN A 351 -32.42 -19.17 -19.49
N HIS A 352 -31.71 -18.31 -20.23
CA HIS A 352 -32.14 -16.95 -20.59
C HIS A 352 -32.19 -16.75 -22.11
N ASP A 353 -33.18 -17.38 -22.76
CA ASP A 353 -33.68 -16.98 -24.09
C ASP A 353 -35.02 -16.20 -24.01
N GLU A 354 -35.59 -16.01 -22.81
CA GLU A 354 -36.93 -15.45 -22.62
C GLU A 354 -37.03 -13.99 -22.13
N GLU A 355 -36.03 -13.46 -21.41
CA GLU A 355 -36.20 -12.15 -20.75
C GLU A 355 -36.08 -10.94 -21.69
N ASP A 356 -35.26 -11.01 -22.74
CA ASP A 356 -35.11 -9.95 -23.76
C ASP A 356 -36.41 -9.67 -24.55
N ARG A 357 -37.45 -10.53 -24.43
CA ARG A 357 -38.75 -10.33 -25.07
C ARG A 357 -39.71 -9.43 -24.29
N LYS A 358 -39.44 -9.08 -23.03
CA LYS A 358 -40.37 -8.30 -22.18
C LYS A 358 -40.10 -6.80 -22.12
N LEU A 359 -38.99 -6.32 -22.69
CA LEU A 359 -38.58 -4.91 -22.61
C LEU A 359 -39.06 -4.03 -23.78
N HIS A 360 -39.88 -4.55 -24.69
CA HIS A 360 -40.24 -3.83 -25.93
C HIS A 360 -41.73 -3.43 -26.10
N GLU A 361 -42.60 -3.76 -25.12
CA GLU A 361 -44.01 -3.35 -25.10
C GLU A 361 -44.41 -2.67 -23.77
N SER A 362 -43.93 -1.45 -23.51
CA SER A 362 -44.55 -0.56 -22.50
C SER A 362 -44.07 0.91 -22.56
N ASP A 363 -43.91 1.47 -23.77
CA ASP A 363 -43.54 2.89 -23.91
C ASP A 363 -44.45 3.66 -24.89
N GLN A 364 -45.71 3.88 -24.46
CA GLN A 364 -46.56 4.93 -25.02
C GLN A 364 -47.75 5.33 -24.13
N SER A 365 -47.79 6.63 -23.83
CA SER A 365 -48.89 7.47 -23.31
C SER A 365 -48.87 7.89 -21.82
N SER A 366 -49.17 9.17 -21.61
CA SER A 366 -49.06 9.90 -20.33
C SER A 366 -50.36 10.68 -20.03
N GLY A 367 -50.90 10.62 -18.81
CA GLY A 367 -52.23 11.19 -18.53
C GLY A 367 -52.65 11.40 -17.05
N ILE A 368 -51.94 12.27 -16.33
CA ILE A 368 -52.45 13.31 -15.39
C ILE A 368 -53.68 13.03 -14.46
N GLN A 369 -53.49 13.23 -13.13
CA GLN A 369 -54.49 13.50 -12.05
C GLN A 369 -55.42 12.34 -11.56
N SER A 370 -55.96 12.29 -10.33
CA SER A 370 -55.81 13.09 -9.08
C SER A 370 -56.48 12.44 -7.83
N ILE A 371 -55.96 12.71 -6.61
CA ILE A 371 -56.68 12.85 -5.29
C ILE A 371 -57.52 11.62 -4.80
N THR A 372 -57.31 11.02 -3.61
CA THR A 372 -57.77 11.49 -2.27
C THR A 372 -57.16 10.66 -1.11
N LYS A 373 -57.16 11.17 0.14
CA LYS A 373 -56.78 10.45 1.38
C LYS A 373 -57.91 9.57 1.96
N LYS A 374 -57.56 8.56 2.77
CA LYS A 374 -58.14 8.37 4.12
C LYS A 374 -57.33 7.43 5.03
N ASP A 375 -57.26 7.76 6.31
CA ASP A 375 -56.59 6.98 7.37
C ASP A 375 -57.51 5.92 8.01
N SER A 376 -56.92 4.96 8.72
CA SER A 376 -57.56 4.22 9.83
C SER A 376 -56.50 3.63 10.75
N LEU A 377 -56.72 3.72 12.07
CA LEU A 377 -55.77 3.40 13.14
C LEU A 377 -56.47 2.60 14.24
N THR A 378 -55.80 1.60 14.82
CA THR A 378 -56.19 1.01 16.12
C THR A 378 -54.95 0.68 16.95
N LYS A 379 -55.09 0.78 18.29
CA LYS A 379 -54.02 0.69 19.30
C LYS A 379 -54.33 -0.42 20.32
N CYS A 380 -53.31 -0.87 21.04
CA CYS A 380 -53.27 -1.03 22.51
C CYS A 380 -51.77 -0.88 22.91
N ASP A 381 -51.28 0.03 23.77
CA ASP A 381 -51.66 0.57 25.09
C ASP A 381 -51.33 -0.37 26.28
N THR A 382 -50.14 -0.20 26.93
CA THR A 382 -49.83 0.45 28.25
C THR A 382 -49.86 -0.58 29.43
N SER A 383 -49.24 -0.45 30.63
CA SER A 383 -48.66 0.70 31.37
C SER A 383 -47.73 0.36 32.57
N THR A 384 -46.70 1.20 32.83
CA THR A 384 -46.12 1.67 34.14
C THR A 384 -45.67 0.70 35.26
N GLY A 385 -44.65 1.02 36.11
CA GLY A 385 -43.71 2.16 36.15
C GLY A 385 -43.07 2.44 37.54
N SER A 386 -42.09 3.37 37.61
CA SER A 386 -41.46 4.00 38.83
C SER A 386 -40.61 3.08 39.77
N THR A 387 -39.57 3.52 40.52
CA THR A 387 -39.25 4.81 41.18
C THR A 387 -37.72 5.10 41.29
N LEU A 388 -37.37 6.33 41.69
CA LEU A 388 -36.04 6.94 42.03
C LEU A 388 -35.35 6.26 43.26
N VAL A 389 -34.13 6.58 43.76
CA VAL A 389 -33.12 7.69 43.64
C VAL A 389 -31.68 7.06 43.79
N GLN A 390 -30.49 7.67 44.00
CA GLN A 390 -29.96 9.04 44.28
C GLN A 390 -28.53 9.25 43.69
N GLU A 391 -27.64 10.02 44.34
CA GLU A 391 -26.28 10.44 43.92
C GLU A 391 -25.23 10.25 45.03
N GLU A 392 -23.93 10.19 44.68
CA GLU A 392 -22.85 11.05 45.25
C GLU A 392 -21.55 10.99 44.41
N GLN A 393 -20.67 12.00 44.51
CA GLN A 393 -19.34 12.07 43.86
C GLN A 393 -18.20 12.16 44.90
N PRO A 394 -16.90 12.17 44.50
CA PRO A 394 -16.24 13.48 44.41
C PRO A 394 -15.12 13.66 43.35
N LEU A 395 -15.05 14.89 42.80
CA LEU A 395 -13.86 15.75 42.56
C LEU A 395 -12.61 15.15 41.86
N GLN A 396 -12.29 15.51 40.61
CA GLN A 396 -11.74 16.78 40.09
C GLN A 396 -10.21 17.00 40.29
N ASN A 397 -9.50 17.19 39.16
CA ASN A 397 -8.47 18.23 39.01
C ASN A 397 -8.18 18.49 37.51
N ASP A 398 -7.93 19.73 37.11
CA ASP A 398 -8.00 20.17 35.71
C ASP A 398 -6.64 20.26 35.00
N ASN A 399 -6.59 19.94 33.69
CA ASN A 399 -6.53 21.01 32.66
C ASN A 399 -6.54 20.51 31.19
N SER A 400 -7.19 21.34 30.37
CA SER A 400 -7.45 21.27 28.93
C SER A 400 -6.25 21.05 27.99
N SER A 401 -6.43 20.22 26.96
CA SER A 401 -6.70 20.67 25.57
C SER A 401 -7.04 19.47 24.66
N LEU A 402 -7.81 19.71 23.59
CA LEU A 402 -8.46 18.67 22.78
C LEU A 402 -7.88 18.60 21.36
N ASP A 403 -7.53 17.38 20.91
CA ASP A 403 -7.15 17.03 19.54
C ASP A 403 -7.95 15.77 19.13
N GLU A 404 -9.22 15.94 18.73
CA GLU A 404 -10.05 14.86 18.15
C GLU A 404 -10.86 15.35 16.94
N GLU A 405 -10.40 15.00 15.74
CA GLU A 405 -11.26 14.92 14.54
C GLU A 405 -11.08 13.57 13.86
N LEU A 406 -12.07 12.69 13.98
CA LEU A 406 -12.30 11.66 12.97
C LEU A 406 -13.79 11.30 12.83
N GLY A 407 -14.41 11.85 11.79
CA GLY A 407 -15.47 11.21 11.00
C GLY A 407 -16.74 10.75 11.70
N ASN A 408 -17.84 11.45 11.42
CA ASN A 408 -19.02 10.78 10.85
C ASN A 408 -19.94 11.76 10.14
N THR A 409 -20.43 11.36 8.96
CA THR A 409 -21.62 11.96 8.33
C THR A 409 -22.56 10.85 7.91
N LYS A 410 -23.71 10.78 8.58
CA LYS A 410 -24.92 10.14 8.05
C LYS A 410 -25.95 11.23 7.77
N GLU A 411 -26.77 10.99 6.77
CA GLU A 411 -27.74 11.94 6.23
C GLU A 411 -28.94 12.14 7.18
N THR A 412 -29.57 13.33 7.15
CA THR A 412 -31.02 13.50 6.94
C THR A 412 -31.40 15.00 6.91
N LEU A 413 -31.89 15.45 5.74
CA LEU A 413 -32.89 16.50 5.47
C LEU A 413 -33.08 17.70 6.43
N SER A 414 -32.90 18.93 5.91
CA SER A 414 -33.99 19.91 5.66
C SER A 414 -33.61 21.39 5.93
N SER A 415 -34.24 22.31 5.19
CA SER A 415 -34.21 23.78 5.34
C SER A 415 -32.86 24.48 5.07
N GLY A 416 -32.88 25.69 4.48
CA GLY A 416 -31.67 26.43 4.13
C GLY A 416 -31.92 27.81 3.51
N HIS A 417 -30.84 28.48 3.10
CA HIS A 417 -30.87 29.74 2.34
C HIS A 417 -29.63 29.88 1.43
N GLU A 418 -29.69 30.81 0.49
CA GLU A 418 -28.82 30.87 -0.70
C GLU A 418 -27.49 31.62 -0.44
N GLY A 419 -26.42 31.26 -1.18
CA GLY A 419 -25.07 31.73 -0.82
C GLY A 419 -23.91 31.59 -1.84
N LEU A 420 -24.19 31.62 -3.16
CA LEU A 420 -23.21 31.75 -4.26
C LEU A 420 -22.15 30.62 -4.50
N HIS A 421 -21.82 30.39 -5.77
CA HIS A 421 -20.90 29.36 -6.24
C HIS A 421 -19.41 29.76 -6.17
N GLU A 422 -18.53 28.81 -5.82
CA GLU A 422 -17.21 28.68 -6.48
C GLU A 422 -17.11 27.32 -7.20
N ASN A 423 -16.87 27.35 -8.51
CA ASN A 423 -16.91 26.16 -9.37
C ASN A 423 -15.53 25.50 -9.51
N ASN A 424 -15.24 24.47 -8.70
CA ASN A 424 -14.15 23.54 -9.01
C ASN A 424 -14.63 22.46 -9.99
N ALA A 425 -14.74 22.83 -11.27
CA ALA A 425 -15.15 21.92 -12.33
C ALA A 425 -14.15 20.77 -12.52
N SER A 426 -14.59 19.55 -12.27
CA SER A 426 -13.85 18.32 -12.59
C SER A 426 -13.77 18.14 -14.10
N ILE A 427 -12.65 18.56 -14.71
CA ILE A 427 -12.44 18.44 -16.16
C ILE A 427 -12.42 16.96 -16.55
N ASN A 428 -13.56 16.51 -17.08
CA ASN A 428 -13.89 15.11 -17.27
C ASN A 428 -13.34 14.57 -18.60
N TYR A 429 -12.02 14.38 -18.66
CA TYR A 429 -11.44 13.52 -19.68
C TYR A 429 -11.93 12.08 -19.46
N LYS A 430 -12.53 11.50 -20.52
CA LYS A 430 -13.10 10.14 -20.53
C LYS A 430 -12.03 9.05 -20.26
N SER A 431 -11.62 8.87 -19.01
CA SER A 431 -10.82 7.70 -18.62
C SER A 431 -11.68 6.45 -18.77
N VAL A 432 -11.14 5.41 -19.40
CA VAL A 432 -11.81 4.12 -19.54
C VAL A 432 -12.31 3.64 -18.18
N ASN A 433 -13.59 3.27 -18.09
CA ASN A 433 -14.15 2.70 -16.87
C ASN A 433 -13.52 1.30 -16.66
N PRO A 434 -12.87 1.02 -15.50
CA PRO A 434 -12.37 -0.32 -15.16
C PRO A 434 -13.51 -1.26 -14.73
N ARG A 435 -14.71 -1.05 -15.28
CA ARG A 435 -15.98 -1.69 -14.92
C ARG A 435 -16.54 -2.44 -16.14
N LYS A 436 -15.65 -3.07 -16.91
CA LYS A 436 -16.03 -3.96 -18.01
C LYS A 436 -16.54 -5.27 -17.39
N GLN A 437 -17.77 -5.64 -17.68
CA GLN A 437 -18.25 -6.97 -17.34
C GLN A 437 -17.56 -8.01 -18.25
N ALA A 438 -17.39 -9.23 -17.76
CA ALA A 438 -16.89 -10.34 -18.57
C ALA A 438 -17.86 -10.66 -19.72
N SER A 439 -17.33 -11.03 -20.88
CA SER A 439 -18.13 -11.49 -22.02
C SER A 439 -18.72 -12.88 -21.78
N SER A 440 -19.89 -13.14 -22.37
CA SER A 440 -20.55 -14.47 -22.41
C SER A 440 -19.56 -15.59 -22.66
N ASP A 441 -18.73 -15.43 -23.68
CA ASP A 441 -17.83 -16.46 -24.20
C ASP A 441 -16.70 -16.78 -23.22
N ALA A 442 -16.26 -15.77 -22.46
CA ALA A 442 -15.23 -15.94 -21.42
C ALA A 442 -15.83 -16.63 -20.19
N ILE A 443 -17.03 -16.21 -19.75
CA ILE A 443 -17.76 -16.86 -18.66
C ILE A 443 -18.01 -18.33 -19.02
N LYS A 444 -18.49 -18.62 -20.24
CA LYS A 444 -18.70 -19.99 -20.74
C LYS A 444 -17.41 -20.80 -20.72
N MET A 445 -16.30 -20.26 -21.23
CA MET A 445 -14.99 -20.93 -21.19
C MET A 445 -14.56 -21.25 -19.75
N TRP A 446 -14.80 -20.37 -18.78
CA TRP A 446 -14.48 -20.61 -17.37
C TRP A 446 -15.42 -21.62 -16.70
N ARG A 447 -16.69 -21.71 -17.10
CA ARG A 447 -17.58 -22.81 -16.68
C ARG A 447 -17.10 -24.17 -17.22
N GLU A 448 -16.62 -24.22 -18.45
CA GLU A 448 -16.16 -25.45 -19.11
C GLU A 448 -14.79 -25.94 -18.63
N LYS A 449 -13.85 -25.03 -18.32
CA LYS A 449 -12.44 -25.36 -18.02
C LYS A 449 -12.01 -25.09 -16.58
N GLY A 450 -12.74 -24.23 -15.86
CA GLY A 450 -12.34 -23.65 -14.59
C GLY A 450 -11.24 -22.59 -14.72
N PHE A 451 -11.09 -21.76 -13.69
CA PHE A 451 -9.98 -20.80 -13.57
C PHE A 451 -8.67 -21.50 -13.17
N ASN A 452 -7.53 -20.93 -13.57
CA ASN A 452 -6.20 -21.49 -13.28
C ASN A 452 -5.68 -21.15 -11.88
N SER A 453 -6.25 -20.13 -11.22
CA SER A 453 -5.83 -19.65 -9.91
C SER A 453 -6.98 -18.91 -9.21
N LEU A 454 -7.05 -19.03 -7.87
CA LEU A 454 -7.93 -18.22 -7.02
C LEU A 454 -7.10 -17.40 -6.04
N ILE A 455 -7.39 -16.10 -5.97
CA ILE A 455 -6.75 -15.20 -5.01
C ILE A 455 -7.80 -14.29 -4.33
N VAL A 456 -7.83 -14.28 -3.00
CA VAL A 456 -8.91 -13.65 -2.21
C VAL A 456 -8.33 -12.71 -1.16
N ALA A 457 -8.86 -11.48 -1.08
CA ALA A 457 -8.65 -10.56 0.03
C ALA A 457 -9.98 -9.86 0.36
N ALA A 458 -10.75 -10.46 1.27
CA ALA A 458 -12.11 -10.06 1.64
C ALA A 458 -12.26 -9.97 3.18
N PRO A 459 -11.74 -8.92 3.86
CA PRO A 459 -11.71 -8.83 5.32
C PRO A 459 -13.06 -8.48 5.98
N GLU A 460 -14.10 -8.25 5.18
CA GLU A 460 -15.46 -7.88 5.63
C GLU A 460 -16.47 -9.03 5.47
N LEU A 461 -16.04 -10.20 4.95
CA LEU A 461 -16.92 -11.32 4.58
C LEU A 461 -16.39 -12.65 5.14
N GLU A 462 -17.30 -13.57 5.43
CA GLU A 462 -16.96 -14.89 5.97
C GLU A 462 -16.19 -15.74 4.96
N VAL A 463 -14.90 -15.94 5.24
CA VAL A 463 -13.93 -16.61 4.36
C VAL A 463 -14.38 -18.02 3.98
N ASP A 464 -14.87 -18.78 4.96
CA ASP A 464 -15.29 -20.17 4.78
C ASP A 464 -16.41 -20.32 3.73
N ASP A 465 -17.40 -19.43 3.78
CA ASP A 465 -18.54 -19.42 2.86
C ASP A 465 -18.20 -18.90 1.46
N ILE A 466 -17.24 -17.99 1.35
CA ILE A 466 -16.71 -17.55 0.05
C ILE A 466 -15.91 -18.69 -0.59
N VAL A 467 -15.02 -19.33 0.16
CA VAL A 467 -14.09 -20.32 -0.39
C VAL A 467 -14.85 -21.57 -0.84
N LYS A 468 -15.84 -22.06 -0.07
CA LYS A 468 -16.77 -23.13 -0.53
C LYS A 468 -17.41 -22.83 -1.89
N LYS A 469 -17.76 -21.56 -2.14
CA LYS A 469 -18.47 -21.09 -3.34
C LYS A 469 -17.52 -20.90 -4.54
N LEU A 470 -16.29 -20.46 -4.30
CA LEU A 470 -15.32 -20.16 -5.39
C LEU A 470 -14.43 -21.36 -5.77
N LEU A 471 -14.10 -22.26 -4.85
CA LEU A 471 -13.22 -23.40 -5.14
C LEU A 471 -13.77 -24.39 -6.19
N PRO A 472 -15.10 -24.58 -6.36
CA PRO A 472 -15.66 -25.35 -7.47
C PRO A 472 -15.48 -24.70 -8.85
N LEU A 473 -15.21 -23.40 -8.93
CA LEU A 473 -14.96 -22.69 -10.20
C LEU A 473 -13.50 -22.81 -10.67
N LEU A 474 -12.63 -23.48 -9.90
CA LEU A 474 -11.24 -23.73 -10.27
C LEU A 474 -11.07 -25.02 -11.05
N SER A 475 -10.14 -25.00 -12.02
CA SER A 475 -9.63 -26.23 -12.63
C SER A 475 -8.96 -27.12 -11.57
N TYR A 476 -9.05 -28.45 -11.71
CA TYR A 476 -8.32 -29.35 -10.81
C TYR A 476 -6.80 -29.12 -10.91
N SER A 477 -6.10 -29.30 -9.79
CA SER A 477 -4.70 -28.92 -9.60
C SER A 477 -4.40 -27.41 -9.64
N ALA A 478 -5.40 -26.53 -9.72
CA ALA A 478 -5.18 -25.10 -9.55
C ALA A 478 -4.75 -24.75 -8.10
N PRO A 479 -3.73 -23.91 -7.91
CA PRO A 479 -3.41 -23.33 -6.61
C PRO A 479 -4.42 -22.24 -6.23
N PHE A 480 -4.55 -22.01 -4.93
CA PHE A 480 -5.28 -20.86 -4.39
C PHE A 480 -4.55 -20.26 -3.19
N ALA A 481 -4.71 -18.95 -2.99
CA ALA A 481 -4.21 -18.26 -1.80
C ALA A 481 -5.21 -17.21 -1.30
N ILE A 482 -5.50 -17.28 0.00
CA ILE A 482 -6.54 -16.51 0.69
C ILE A 482 -5.88 -15.68 1.77
N TYR A 483 -5.98 -14.36 1.66
CA TYR A 483 -5.47 -13.40 2.63
C TYR A 483 -6.53 -13.09 3.70
N HIS A 484 -6.10 -13.00 4.97
CA HIS A 484 -6.92 -12.41 6.02
C HIS A 484 -6.07 -11.74 7.11
N GLN A 485 -6.60 -10.67 7.73
CA GLN A 485 -5.91 -9.92 8.80
C GLN A 485 -5.88 -10.67 10.15
N TYR A 486 -6.67 -11.74 10.31
CA TYR A 486 -6.71 -12.56 11.52
C TYR A 486 -6.58 -14.05 11.18
N LEU A 487 -5.92 -14.80 12.05
CA LEU A 487 -5.64 -16.23 11.88
C LEU A 487 -6.92 -17.10 11.96
N GLN A 488 -7.88 -16.69 12.80
CA GLN A 488 -9.01 -17.53 13.19
C GLN A 488 -9.93 -17.91 12.00
N PRO A 489 -10.37 -17.00 11.10
CA PRO A 489 -11.18 -17.39 9.94
C PRO A 489 -10.44 -18.30 8.95
N LEU A 490 -9.11 -18.15 8.84
CA LEU A 490 -8.27 -19.04 8.02
C LEU A 490 -8.17 -20.44 8.64
N ALA A 491 -8.03 -20.53 9.97
CA ALA A 491 -8.00 -21.81 10.68
C ALA A 491 -9.33 -22.57 10.55
N THR A 492 -10.46 -21.88 10.67
CA THR A 492 -11.79 -22.44 10.41
C THR A 492 -11.92 -22.92 8.97
N CYS A 493 -11.62 -22.07 7.99
CA CYS A 493 -11.69 -22.44 6.57
C CYS A 493 -10.77 -23.62 6.22
N MET A 494 -9.55 -23.67 6.78
CA MET A 494 -8.63 -24.79 6.62
C MET A 494 -9.22 -26.10 7.16
N HIS A 495 -9.85 -26.07 8.33
CA HIS A 495 -10.52 -27.24 8.90
C HIS A 495 -11.71 -27.71 8.04
N THR A 496 -12.51 -26.79 7.50
CA THR A 496 -13.60 -27.12 6.57
C THR A 496 -13.07 -27.75 5.29
N LEU A 497 -12.01 -27.21 4.69
CA LEU A 497 -11.38 -27.73 3.46
C LEU A 497 -10.76 -29.12 3.66
N GLN A 498 -10.18 -29.39 4.83
CA GLN A 498 -9.73 -30.74 5.22
C GLN A 498 -10.91 -31.71 5.34
N THR A 499 -11.97 -31.31 6.06
CA THR A 499 -13.13 -32.15 6.36
C THR A 499 -13.94 -32.49 5.10
N SER A 500 -14.11 -31.51 4.21
CA SER A 500 -14.76 -31.67 2.90
C SER A 500 -13.87 -32.33 1.84
N LYS A 501 -12.57 -32.49 2.11
CA LYS A 501 -11.54 -33.03 1.19
C LYS A 501 -11.45 -32.27 -0.15
N MET A 502 -11.81 -30.99 -0.18
CA MET A 502 -11.83 -30.20 -1.41
C MET A 502 -10.43 -29.73 -1.89
N ALA A 503 -9.42 -29.78 -1.01
CA ALA A 503 -8.07 -29.28 -1.27
C ALA A 503 -6.97 -30.11 -0.57
N ILE A 504 -5.75 -30.06 -1.11
CA ILE A 504 -4.53 -30.62 -0.52
C ILE A 504 -3.46 -29.53 -0.32
N GLY A 505 -2.37 -29.87 0.37
CA GLY A 505 -1.25 -28.94 0.60
C GLY A 505 -1.62 -27.72 1.44
N LEU A 506 -2.68 -27.84 2.27
CA LEU A 506 -3.22 -26.74 3.06
C LEU A 506 -2.19 -26.25 4.09
N GLN A 507 -1.77 -24.99 3.95
CA GLN A 507 -0.79 -24.33 4.82
C GLN A 507 -1.26 -22.91 5.14
N ILE A 508 -1.20 -22.53 6.42
CA ILE A 508 -1.29 -21.13 6.84
C ILE A 508 0.12 -20.59 7.06
N SER A 509 0.41 -19.40 6.54
CA SER A 509 1.70 -18.72 6.65
C SER A 509 1.56 -17.28 7.13
N GLU A 510 2.50 -16.85 7.97
CA GLU A 510 2.69 -15.44 8.38
C GLU A 510 4.12 -15.02 7.98
N PRO A 511 4.30 -14.04 7.09
CA PRO A 511 5.63 -13.53 6.74
C PRO A 511 6.08 -12.43 7.70
N TRP A 512 7.37 -12.42 8.05
CA TRP A 512 7.98 -11.40 8.91
C TRP A 512 9.03 -10.60 8.14
N LEU A 513 8.77 -9.29 7.99
CA LEU A 513 9.68 -8.34 7.34
C LEU A 513 10.45 -7.52 8.38
N ARG A 514 11.79 -7.48 8.25
CA ARG A 514 12.66 -6.65 9.10
C ARG A 514 13.56 -5.75 8.25
N GLU A 515 13.40 -4.45 8.38
CA GLU A 515 14.21 -3.45 7.69
C GLU A 515 15.45 -3.10 8.50
N TYR A 516 16.55 -2.84 7.79
CA TYR A 516 17.85 -2.50 8.38
C TYR A 516 18.33 -1.15 7.87
N GLN A 517 18.78 -0.29 8.79
CA GLN A 517 19.70 0.77 8.44
C GLN A 517 21.05 0.12 8.12
N VAL A 518 21.60 0.38 6.94
CA VAL A 518 22.94 -0.07 6.54
C VAL A 518 23.80 1.16 6.27
N LEU A 519 24.68 1.49 7.22
CA LEU A 519 25.56 2.65 7.19
C LEU A 519 26.88 2.32 7.88
N PRO A 520 28.03 2.87 7.43
CA PRO A 520 29.32 2.69 8.10
C PRO A 520 29.24 2.96 9.60
N SER A 521 29.69 1.97 10.37
CA SER A 521 29.68 1.88 11.84
C SER A 521 28.33 2.13 12.53
N ARG A 522 27.22 2.04 11.79
CA ARG A 522 25.85 2.38 12.23
C ARG A 522 24.79 1.43 11.66
N SER A 523 25.18 0.21 11.30
CA SER A 523 24.26 -0.79 10.75
C SER A 523 23.47 -1.48 11.85
N HIS A 524 22.14 -1.37 11.83
CA HIS A 524 21.23 -1.99 12.80
C HIS A 524 19.80 -2.12 12.23
N PRO A 525 18.94 -3.02 12.76
CA PRO A 525 17.52 -3.04 12.43
C PRO A 525 16.85 -1.68 12.74
N GLN A 526 15.80 -1.32 12.01
CA GLN A 526 14.97 -0.18 12.42
C GLN A 526 14.34 -0.44 13.79
N MET A 527 14.29 0.61 14.63
CA MET A 527 13.85 0.49 16.04
C MET A 527 12.33 0.45 16.21
N GLN A 528 11.58 1.00 15.26
CA GLN A 528 10.13 0.97 15.20
C GLN A 528 9.73 0.37 13.86
N MET A 529 8.87 -0.65 13.88
CA MET A 529 8.41 -1.38 12.70
C MET A 529 7.00 -1.91 12.94
N SER A 530 6.24 -2.14 11.87
CA SER A 530 5.03 -2.97 11.93
C SER A 530 5.42 -4.41 12.27
N GLY A 531 4.99 -4.94 13.42
CA GLY A 531 5.17 -6.36 13.72
C GLY A 531 4.41 -7.24 12.72
N PHE A 532 3.16 -6.86 12.43
CA PHE A 532 2.20 -7.65 11.67
C PHE A 532 2.01 -7.19 10.21
N GLY A 533 1.52 -8.09 9.35
CA GLY A 533 1.24 -7.83 7.93
C GLY A 533 0.17 -8.72 7.29
N GLY A 534 -0.59 -9.47 8.10
CA GLY A 534 -1.62 -10.41 7.67
C GLY A 534 -1.17 -11.88 7.58
N TYR A 535 -2.15 -12.77 7.52
CA TYR A 535 -1.98 -14.22 7.36
C TYR A 535 -2.47 -14.68 5.99
N ILE A 536 -1.92 -15.79 5.49
CA ILE A 536 -2.29 -16.37 4.19
C ILE A 536 -2.56 -17.86 4.35
N LEU A 537 -3.75 -18.32 3.96
CA LEU A 537 -4.06 -19.74 3.75
C LEU A 537 -3.85 -20.07 2.27
N SER A 538 -3.06 -21.08 1.96
CA SER A 538 -2.85 -21.58 0.60
C SER A 538 -3.07 -23.08 0.50
N GLY A 539 -3.39 -23.55 -0.71
CA GLY A 539 -3.51 -24.98 -1.02
C GLY A 539 -3.68 -25.21 -2.52
N THR A 540 -4.03 -26.45 -2.88
CA THR A 540 -4.30 -26.86 -4.27
C THR A 540 -5.65 -27.56 -4.35
N ARG A 541 -6.50 -27.15 -5.32
CA ARG A 541 -7.82 -27.76 -5.56
C ARG A 541 -7.66 -29.18 -6.09
N ILE A 542 -8.33 -30.15 -5.48
CA ILE A 542 -8.41 -31.53 -5.98
C ILE A 542 -9.81 -31.89 -6.48
N CYS A 543 -9.88 -32.93 -7.31
CA CYS A 543 -11.13 -33.55 -7.73
C CYS A 543 -11.74 -34.36 -6.58
N ASN A 544 -13.05 -34.26 -6.41
CA ASN A 544 -13.78 -35.12 -5.48
C ASN A 544 -14.06 -36.47 -6.17
N ASN A 545 -13.88 -37.60 -5.48
CA ASN A 545 -14.10 -38.94 -6.06
C ASN A 545 -15.53 -39.16 -6.63
N SER A 546 -16.51 -38.33 -6.23
CA SER A 546 -17.87 -38.33 -6.80
C SER A 546 -17.96 -37.71 -8.19
N GLU A 547 -17.06 -36.79 -8.54
CA GLU A 547 -17.01 -36.10 -9.84
C GLU A 547 -16.24 -36.95 -10.87
N ALA A 548 -15.15 -37.59 -10.45
CA ALA A 548 -14.30 -38.43 -11.30
C ALA A 548 -15.03 -39.60 -11.99
N CYS A 549 -16.07 -40.16 -11.35
CA CYS A 549 -16.83 -41.29 -11.90
C CYS A 549 -17.69 -40.93 -13.13
N ASN A 550 -17.96 -39.65 -13.38
CA ASN A 550 -18.77 -39.21 -14.53
C ASN A 550 -17.92 -38.87 -15.78
N GLY A 551 -16.58 -38.92 -15.68
CA GLY A 551 -15.66 -38.55 -16.76
C GLY A 551 -15.21 -39.69 -17.68
N ASN A 552 -15.67 -40.93 -17.46
CA ASN A 552 -15.31 -42.11 -18.24
C ASN A 552 -16.54 -42.80 -18.84
N GLN A 553 -17.08 -42.22 -19.92
CA GLN A 553 -17.93 -42.89 -20.92
C GLN A 553 -17.55 -42.39 -22.32
#